data_AF-A0A183IS04-F1
#
_entry.id   AF-A0A183IS04-F1
#
_cell.length_a   1.000
_cell.length_b   1.000
_cell.length_c   1.000
_cell.angle_alpha   90.00
_cell.angle_beta   90.00
_cell.angle_gamma   90.00
#
_symmetry.space_group_name_H-M   'P 1'
#
loop_
_entity.id
_entity.type
_entity.pdbx_description
1 polymer ?
#
loop_
_entity_poly.entity_id
_entity_poly.type
_entity_poly.pdbx_seq_one_letter_code
_entity_poly.pdbx_strand_id
1 'polypeptide(L)'
;MTDEDDVSDASPQPLTFPLPDVPASQGPPSIPFPMLLDFSIQKTYQDLTVLVELSPKKSDIERKVSIVQFAFSARQLFIRLLAVVKWARSGTKFDVCTAITCYLDQQASTFVDTADRLFAMSRDVLSQALLPSFQIPAAVDVLSLGKYLRLPLHIKNRFITEETVSPKEQRSVLNRMNQVIENRLFSIIKLIPRPMRNFSVRNGTVKFCVLGEFEVSATLLGQRPSTPWTLLNLKILVEDTRLSDGADLLHPTQTTLLHQLLQTR
;
A
#
# COMPACT_ATOMS: atom_id res chain seq x y z
N MET A 1 -92.90 -2.99 5.88
CA MET A 1 -91.70 -2.67 6.67
C MET A 1 -90.85 -3.93 6.69
N THR A 2 -90.18 -4.35 5.60
CA THR A 2 -89.21 -3.57 4.76
C THR A 2 -88.18 -2.90 5.67
N ASP A 3 -86.88 -3.18 5.64
CA ASP A 3 -85.95 -3.57 4.56
C ASP A 3 -84.78 -4.35 5.20
N GLU A 4 -84.40 -5.53 4.70
CA GLU A 4 -83.43 -5.80 3.61
C GLU A 4 -81.96 -5.59 3.99
N ASP A 5 -81.19 -6.60 3.57
CA ASP A 5 -79.75 -6.78 3.69
C ASP A 5 -78.94 -5.58 3.21
N ASP A 6 -77.92 -5.20 3.98
CA ASP A 6 -76.77 -4.46 3.45
C ASP A 6 -75.48 -5.08 3.97
N VAL A 7 -75.25 -6.33 3.54
CA VAL A 7 -73.89 -6.87 3.40
C VAL A 7 -73.37 -6.33 2.07
N SER A 8 -72.98 -5.06 2.08
CA SER A 8 -72.22 -4.47 0.99
C SER A 8 -70.83 -5.09 1.02
N ASP A 9 -70.64 -6.01 0.09
CA ASP A 9 -69.39 -6.49 -0.48
C ASP A 9 -68.27 -5.44 -0.42
N ALA A 10 -67.46 -5.48 0.65
CA ALA A 10 -66.23 -4.71 0.75
C ALA A 10 -65.15 -5.42 -0.08
N SER A 11 -65.31 -5.34 -1.40
CA SER A 11 -64.21 -5.51 -2.34
C SER A 11 -63.00 -4.70 -1.84
N PRO A 12 -61.80 -5.28 -1.68
CA PRO A 12 -60.65 -4.54 -1.19
C PRO A 12 -60.35 -3.43 -2.19
N GLN A 13 -60.57 -2.18 -1.77
CA GLN A 13 -60.21 -1.03 -2.59
C GLN A 13 -58.71 -1.13 -2.93
N PRO A 14 -58.34 -1.00 -4.22
CA PRO A 14 -56.95 -1.09 -4.61
C PRO A 14 -56.18 0.02 -3.91
N LEU A 15 -55.22 -0.37 -3.08
CA LEU A 15 -54.30 0.57 -2.43
C LEU A 15 -53.69 1.46 -3.52
N THR A 16 -53.72 2.78 -3.32
CA THR A 16 -53.32 3.81 -4.29
C THR A 16 -51.86 3.67 -4.77
N PHE A 17 -51.08 2.81 -4.10
CA PHE A 17 -49.78 2.32 -4.53
C PHE A 17 -49.70 0.82 -4.22
N PRO A 18 -49.85 -0.08 -5.21
CA PRO A 18 -49.61 -1.49 -4.96
C PRO A 18 -48.13 -1.66 -4.62
N LEU A 19 -47.85 -2.31 -3.49
CA LEU A 19 -46.50 -2.75 -3.17
C LEU A 19 -46.04 -3.70 -4.30
N PRO A 20 -44.77 -3.63 -4.73
CA PRO A 20 -44.28 -4.52 -5.78
C PRO A 20 -44.48 -5.97 -5.36
N ASP A 21 -44.95 -6.79 -6.30
CA ASP A 21 -45.08 -8.23 -6.10
C ASP A 21 -43.70 -8.80 -5.77
N VAL A 22 -43.54 -9.29 -4.54
CA VAL A 22 -42.30 -9.96 -4.11
C VAL A 22 -42.13 -11.19 -5.00
N PRO A 23 -41.07 -11.28 -5.83
CA PRO A 23 -40.83 -12.49 -6.58
C PRO A 23 -40.64 -13.63 -5.58
N ALA A 24 -41.34 -14.75 -5.77
CA ALA A 24 -41.37 -15.89 -4.84
C ALA A 24 -39.97 -16.46 -4.49
N SER A 25 -38.93 -16.08 -5.24
CA SER A 25 -37.52 -16.44 -5.02
C SER A 25 -36.76 -15.54 -4.03
N GLN A 26 -37.27 -14.35 -3.70
CA GLN A 26 -36.57 -13.36 -2.85
C GLN A 26 -37.14 -13.28 -1.43
N GLY A 27 -38.20 -14.04 -1.13
CA GLY A 27 -38.69 -14.20 0.24
C GLY A 27 -37.80 -15.14 1.07
N PRO A 28 -37.84 -15.04 2.41
CA PRO A 28 -37.25 -16.06 3.27
C PRO A 28 -37.85 -17.43 2.92
N PRO A 29 -37.07 -18.53 2.97
CA PRO A 29 -37.55 -19.85 2.58
C PRO A 29 -38.79 -20.22 3.40
N SER A 30 -39.95 -20.23 2.75
CA SER A 30 -41.22 -20.56 3.37
C SER A 30 -41.57 -22.02 3.08
N ILE A 31 -41.99 -22.74 4.12
CA ILE A 31 -42.44 -24.13 3.99
C ILE A 31 -43.97 -24.10 4.05
N PRO A 32 -44.68 -24.70 3.07
CA PRO A 32 -46.13 -24.74 3.10
C PRO A 32 -46.64 -25.52 4.31
N PHE A 33 -47.60 -24.96 5.03
CA PHE A 33 -48.18 -25.57 6.24
C PHE A 33 -48.70 -27.02 6.03
N PRO A 34 -49.37 -27.37 4.91
CA PRO A 34 -49.80 -28.74 4.66
C PRO A 34 -48.65 -29.75 4.71
N MET A 35 -47.50 -29.39 4.15
CA MET A 35 -46.31 -30.25 4.17
C MET A 35 -45.79 -30.47 5.60
N LEU A 36 -45.81 -29.43 6.44
CA LEU A 36 -45.44 -29.55 7.86
C LEU A 36 -46.42 -30.46 8.64
N LEU A 37 -47.71 -30.35 8.32
CA LEU A 37 -48.76 -31.18 8.93
C LEU A 37 -48.61 -32.65 8.50
N ASP A 38 -48.36 -32.91 7.22
CA ASP A 38 -48.13 -34.27 6.70
C ASP A 38 -46.91 -34.91 7.34
N PHE A 39 -45.79 -34.18 7.46
CA PHE A 39 -44.60 -34.68 8.16
C PHE A 39 -44.86 -34.93 9.65
N SER A 40 -45.67 -34.09 10.30
CA SER A 40 -46.04 -34.27 11.70
C SER A 40 -46.88 -35.55 11.91
N ILE A 41 -47.85 -35.79 11.01
CA ILE A 41 -48.68 -37.00 11.03
C ILE A 41 -47.83 -38.22 10.72
N GLN A 42 -47.01 -38.18 9.67
CA GLN A 42 -46.13 -39.28 9.30
C GLN A 42 -45.15 -39.63 10.43
N LYS A 43 -44.57 -38.63 11.10
CA LYS A 43 -43.67 -38.85 12.24
C LYS A 43 -44.38 -39.53 13.41
N THR A 44 -45.56 -39.05 13.77
CA THR A 44 -46.34 -39.61 14.89
C THR A 44 -46.85 -41.02 14.58
N TYR A 45 -47.22 -41.30 13.33
CA TYR A 45 -47.58 -42.63 12.87
C TYR A 45 -46.39 -43.60 12.88
N GLN A 46 -45.22 -43.15 12.43
CA GLN A 46 -44.00 -43.95 12.47
C GLN A 46 -43.60 -44.27 13.92
N ASP A 47 -43.65 -43.28 14.81
CA ASP A 47 -43.32 -43.46 16.23
C ASP A 47 -44.32 -44.40 16.92
N LEU A 48 -45.59 -44.36 16.55
CA LEU A 48 -46.62 -45.29 17.01
C LEU A 48 -46.34 -46.70 16.50
N THR A 49 -46.01 -46.86 15.22
CA THR A 49 -45.71 -48.16 14.61
C THR A 49 -44.51 -48.81 15.29
N VAL A 50 -43.44 -48.05 15.51
CA VAL A 50 -42.25 -48.51 16.26
C VAL A 50 -42.61 -48.88 17.70
N LEU A 51 -43.47 -48.11 18.37
CA LEU A 51 -43.93 -48.44 19.72
C LEU A 51 -44.69 -49.78 19.73
N VAL A 52 -45.58 -50.01 18.76
CA VAL A 52 -46.37 -51.25 18.64
C VAL A 52 -45.47 -52.46 18.39
N GLU A 53 -44.48 -52.35 17.51
CA GLU A 53 -43.54 -53.43 17.21
C GLU A 53 -42.60 -53.78 18.39
N LEU A 54 -42.24 -52.78 19.20
CA LEU A 54 -41.34 -52.95 20.34
C LEU A 54 -42.06 -53.26 21.67
N SER A 55 -43.36 -52.97 21.75
CA SER A 55 -44.21 -53.21 22.93
C SER A 55 -44.25 -54.68 23.40
N PRO A 56 -44.42 -55.71 22.54
CA PRO A 56 -44.53 -57.10 23.00
C PRO A 56 -43.22 -57.70 23.55
N LYS A 57 -42.08 -57.03 23.33
CA LYS A 57 -40.75 -57.47 23.78
C LYS A 57 -40.32 -56.90 25.14
N LYS A 58 -41.14 -56.02 25.74
CA LYS A 58 -40.80 -55.26 26.96
C LYS A 58 -41.55 -55.78 28.19
N SER A 59 -41.01 -55.54 29.38
CA SER A 59 -41.71 -55.81 30.64
C SER A 59 -42.96 -54.91 30.78
N ASP A 60 -43.94 -55.32 31.58
CA ASP A 60 -45.21 -54.59 31.71
C ASP A 60 -45.03 -53.12 32.17
N ILE A 61 -44.08 -52.91 33.08
CA ILE A 61 -43.75 -51.58 33.64
C ILE A 61 -43.10 -50.70 32.57
N GLU A 62 -42.09 -51.21 31.85
CA GLU A 62 -41.42 -50.47 30.78
C GLU A 62 -42.36 -50.15 29.61
N ARG A 63 -43.26 -51.08 29.29
CA ARG A 63 -44.31 -50.87 28.29
C ARG A 63 -45.18 -49.68 28.67
N LYS A 64 -45.69 -49.62 29.91
CA LYS A 64 -46.50 -48.49 30.41
C LYS A 64 -45.75 -47.16 30.35
N VAL A 65 -44.48 -47.13 30.77
CA VAL A 65 -43.65 -45.92 30.70
C VAL A 65 -43.47 -45.46 29.25
N SER A 66 -43.19 -46.38 28.31
CA SER A 66 -42.99 -46.03 26.90
C SER A 66 -44.25 -45.47 26.22
N ILE A 67 -45.44 -45.97 26.59
CA ILE A 67 -46.72 -45.45 26.09
C ILE A 67 -46.95 -44.02 26.57
N VAL A 68 -46.70 -43.75 27.85
CA VAL A 68 -46.86 -42.40 28.43
C VAL A 68 -45.86 -41.42 27.79
N GLN A 69 -44.61 -41.84 27.59
CA GLN A 69 -43.59 -41.02 26.93
C GLN A 69 -43.92 -40.72 25.46
N PHE A 70 -44.46 -41.70 24.72
CA PHE A 70 -44.97 -41.48 23.37
C PHE A 70 -46.12 -40.47 23.36
N ALA A 71 -47.12 -40.64 24.23
CA ALA A 71 -48.27 -39.75 24.32
C ALA A 71 -47.85 -38.31 24.67
N PHE A 72 -46.88 -38.14 25.57
CA PHE A 72 -46.34 -36.83 25.93
C PHE A 72 -45.59 -36.19 24.75
N SER A 73 -44.73 -36.94 24.07
CA SER A 73 -43.97 -36.45 22.91
C SER A 73 -44.87 -36.06 21.74
N ALA A 74 -45.86 -36.90 21.42
CA ALA A 74 -46.86 -36.63 20.39
C ALA A 74 -47.69 -35.38 20.73
N ARG A 75 -48.15 -35.26 21.98
CA ARG A 75 -48.86 -34.07 22.46
C ARG A 75 -48.02 -32.81 22.33
N GLN A 76 -46.74 -32.85 22.71
CA GLN A 76 -45.87 -31.68 22.63
C GLN A 76 -45.64 -31.22 21.18
N LEU A 77 -45.51 -32.17 20.25
CA LEU A 77 -45.41 -31.88 18.82
C LEU A 77 -46.66 -31.17 18.30
N PHE A 78 -47.86 -31.67 18.62
CA PHE A 78 -49.11 -31.02 18.19
C PHE A 78 -49.39 -29.70 18.91
N ILE A 79 -48.95 -29.51 20.16
CA ILE A 79 -49.02 -28.21 20.84
C ILE A 79 -48.14 -27.18 20.13
N ARG A 80 -46.91 -27.55 19.73
CA ARG A 80 -46.02 -26.67 18.95
C ARG A 80 -46.63 -26.34 17.59
N LEU A 81 -47.17 -27.34 16.89
CA LEU A 81 -47.86 -27.14 15.61
C LEU A 81 -49.06 -26.19 15.76
N LEU A 82 -49.84 -26.36 16.83
CA LEU A 82 -50.98 -25.48 17.14
C LEU A 82 -50.54 -24.04 17.44
N ALA A 83 -49.38 -23.84 18.10
CA ALA A 83 -48.82 -22.52 18.30
C ALA A 83 -48.46 -21.85 16.96
N VAL A 84 -47.87 -22.60 16.03
CA VAL A 84 -47.58 -22.13 14.66
C VAL A 84 -48.86 -21.77 13.91
N VAL A 85 -49.92 -22.58 13.98
CA VAL A 85 -51.21 -22.28 13.35
C VAL A 85 -51.84 -21.01 13.93
N LYS A 86 -51.81 -20.85 15.26
CA LYS A 86 -52.31 -19.64 15.92
C LYS A 86 -51.53 -18.39 15.50
N TRP A 87 -50.23 -18.53 15.27
CA TRP A 87 -49.39 -17.44 14.77
C TRP A 87 -49.64 -17.15 13.29
N ALA A 88 -49.77 -18.19 12.46
CA ALA A 88 -50.05 -18.07 11.02
C ALA A 88 -51.38 -17.36 10.73
N ARG A 89 -52.36 -17.44 11.65
CA ARG A 89 -53.60 -16.63 11.56
C ARG A 89 -53.35 -15.11 11.57
N SER A 90 -52.25 -14.67 12.16
CA SER A 90 -51.79 -13.28 12.11
C SER A 90 -50.80 -13.02 10.96
N GLY A 91 -50.52 -14.03 10.13
CA GLY A 91 -49.52 -14.01 9.06
C GLY A 91 -49.85 -13.08 7.89
N THR A 92 -51.13 -12.75 7.68
CA THR A 92 -51.52 -11.79 6.63
C THR A 92 -50.88 -10.41 6.80
N LYS A 93 -50.54 -10.02 8.04
CA LYS A 93 -49.78 -8.79 8.32
C LYS A 93 -48.30 -8.95 8.04
N PHE A 94 -47.77 -10.16 8.20
CA PHE A 94 -46.37 -10.47 7.92
C PHE A 94 -46.08 -10.39 6.41
N ASP A 95 -46.98 -10.89 5.57
CA ASP A 95 -46.82 -10.83 4.10
C ASP A 95 -46.64 -9.39 3.60
N VAL A 96 -47.45 -8.45 4.11
CA VAL A 96 -47.31 -7.01 3.79
C VAL A 96 -45.97 -6.46 4.26
N CYS A 97 -45.55 -6.79 5.49
CA CYS A 97 -44.24 -6.36 5.99
C CYS A 97 -43.09 -6.92 5.14
N THR A 98 -43.16 -8.17 4.72
CA THR A 98 -42.14 -8.76 3.83
C THR A 98 -42.08 -8.06 2.48
N ALA A 99 -43.22 -7.67 1.92
CA ALA A 99 -43.28 -6.88 0.69
C ALA A 99 -42.66 -5.49 0.86
N ILE A 100 -42.92 -4.82 1.98
CA ILE A 100 -42.29 -3.54 2.30
C ILE A 100 -40.77 -3.69 2.44
N THR A 101 -40.29 -4.70 3.17
CA THR A 101 -38.85 -4.93 3.34
C THR A 101 -38.17 -5.21 2.01
N CYS A 102 -38.75 -6.08 1.17
CA CYS A 102 -38.22 -6.38 -0.15
C CYS A 102 -38.15 -5.12 -1.04
N TYR A 103 -39.18 -4.28 -1.01
CA TYR A 103 -39.18 -3.01 -1.74
C TYR A 103 -38.08 -2.05 -1.24
N LEU A 104 -37.92 -1.92 0.08
CA LEU A 104 -36.88 -1.08 0.66
C LEU A 104 -35.48 -1.59 0.32
N ASP A 105 -35.26 -2.90 0.34
CA ASP A 105 -33.98 -3.52 -0.03
C ASP A 105 -33.68 -3.30 -1.52
N GLN A 106 -34.68 -3.46 -2.39
CA GLN A 106 -34.55 -3.15 -3.81
C GLN A 106 -34.17 -1.68 -4.02
N GLN A 107 -34.85 -0.75 -3.33
CA GLN A 107 -34.57 0.67 -3.45
C GLN A 107 -33.16 1.00 -2.94
N ALA A 108 -32.73 0.42 -1.82
CA ALA A 108 -31.37 0.56 -1.31
C ALA A 108 -30.33 0.06 -2.35
N SER A 109 -30.58 -1.08 -2.98
CA SER A 109 -29.72 -1.60 -4.05
C SER A 109 -29.63 -0.63 -5.23
N THR A 110 -30.75 -0.04 -5.67
CA THR A 110 -30.73 0.92 -6.78
C THR A 110 -29.93 2.19 -6.45
N PHE A 111 -29.94 2.66 -5.20
CA PHE A 111 -29.13 3.80 -4.78
C PHE A 111 -27.63 3.49 -4.84
N VAL A 112 -27.23 2.29 -4.42
CA VAL A 112 -25.82 1.85 -4.52
C VAL A 112 -25.42 1.71 -5.98
N ASP A 113 -26.21 1.00 -6.79
CA ASP A 113 -25.92 0.78 -8.21
C ASP A 113 -25.82 2.09 -9.01
N THR A 114 -26.68 3.06 -8.70
CA THR A 114 -26.65 4.37 -9.37
C THR A 114 -25.42 5.17 -8.97
N ALA A 115 -25.03 5.17 -7.69
CA ALA A 115 -23.81 5.81 -7.23
C ALA A 115 -22.57 5.21 -7.90
N ASP A 116 -22.50 3.88 -8.00
CA ASP A 116 -21.39 3.17 -8.64
C ASP A 116 -21.31 3.48 -10.13
N ARG A 117 -22.45 3.51 -10.83
CA ARG A 117 -22.51 3.88 -12.25
C ARG A 117 -22.06 5.33 -12.49
N LEU A 118 -22.50 6.26 -11.63
CA LEU A 118 -22.07 7.67 -11.72
C LEU A 118 -20.58 7.82 -11.45
N PHE A 119 -20.04 7.08 -10.48
CA PHE A 119 -18.61 7.07 -10.19
C PHE A 119 -17.81 6.56 -11.39
N ALA A 120 -18.18 5.41 -11.94
CA ALA A 120 -17.55 4.82 -13.12
C ALA A 120 -17.59 5.79 -14.32
N MET A 121 -18.76 6.41 -14.56
CA MET A 121 -18.90 7.41 -15.63
C MET A 121 -17.97 8.61 -15.42
N SER A 122 -17.84 9.11 -14.18
CA SER A 122 -17.01 10.27 -13.88
C SER A 122 -15.51 10.02 -14.06
N ARG A 123 -15.06 8.78 -13.76
CA ARG A 123 -13.63 8.44 -13.75
C ARG A 123 -13.16 7.91 -15.08
N ASP A 124 -13.95 7.06 -15.73
CA ASP A 124 -13.49 6.34 -16.91
C ASP A 124 -13.98 7.00 -18.19
N VAL A 125 -15.27 7.34 -18.25
CA VAL A 125 -15.89 7.84 -19.48
C VAL A 125 -15.59 9.33 -19.69
N LEU A 126 -15.81 10.16 -18.66
CA LEU A 126 -15.59 11.60 -18.77
C LEU A 126 -14.11 11.96 -18.93
N SER A 127 -13.20 11.24 -18.29
CA SER A 127 -11.76 11.51 -18.43
C SER A 127 -11.25 11.25 -19.85
N GLN A 128 -11.82 10.25 -20.54
CA GLN A 128 -11.49 9.94 -21.93
C GLN A 128 -12.17 10.88 -22.92
N ALA A 129 -13.34 11.45 -22.57
CA ALA A 129 -14.03 12.43 -23.40
C ALA A 129 -13.34 13.81 -23.40
N LEU A 130 -12.61 14.13 -22.33
CA LEU A 130 -11.85 15.38 -22.24
C LEU A 130 -10.49 15.22 -22.94
N LEU A 131 -10.12 16.22 -23.74
CA LEU A 131 -8.76 16.25 -24.27
C LEU A 131 -7.77 16.62 -23.15
N PRO A 132 -6.63 15.90 -23.03
CA PRO A 132 -5.58 16.27 -22.11
C PRO A 132 -5.06 17.68 -22.38
N SER A 133 -4.52 18.34 -21.34
CA SER A 133 -3.86 19.64 -21.51
C SER A 133 -2.65 19.52 -22.44
N PHE A 134 -2.65 20.29 -23.52
CA PHE A 134 -1.55 20.32 -24.48
C PHE A 134 -0.35 21.10 -23.93
N GLN A 135 0.82 20.48 -23.92
CA GLN A 135 2.05 21.12 -23.47
C GLN A 135 2.68 21.95 -24.59
N ILE A 136 2.06 23.08 -24.93
CA ILE A 136 2.49 23.96 -26.01
C ILE A 136 3.96 24.39 -25.87
N PRO A 137 4.48 24.78 -24.69
CA PRO A 137 5.88 25.18 -24.57
C PRO A 137 6.86 24.07 -24.96
N ALA A 138 6.56 22.82 -24.58
CA ALA A 138 7.37 21.67 -24.96
C ALA A 138 7.34 21.43 -26.48
N ALA A 139 6.17 21.59 -27.11
CA ALA A 139 6.04 21.49 -28.55
C ALA A 139 6.83 22.59 -29.28
N VAL A 140 6.81 23.83 -28.77
CA VAL A 140 7.58 24.96 -29.31
C VAL A 140 9.08 24.72 -29.18
N ASP A 141 9.56 24.21 -28.04
CA ASP A 141 10.98 23.88 -27.85
C ASP A 141 11.44 22.83 -28.86
N VAL A 142 10.65 21.76 -29.04
CA VAL A 142 10.96 20.70 -30.02
C VAL A 142 10.89 21.22 -31.45
N LEU A 143 9.91 22.05 -31.78
CA LEU A 143 9.76 22.63 -33.12
C LEU A 143 10.88 23.61 -33.46
N SER A 144 11.27 24.46 -32.51
CA SER A 144 12.23 25.55 -32.74
C SER A 144 13.68 25.09 -32.63
N LEU A 145 13.98 24.22 -31.65
CA LEU A 145 15.34 23.79 -31.33
C LEU A 145 15.64 22.37 -31.80
N GLY A 146 14.62 21.61 -32.24
CA GLY A 146 14.76 20.20 -32.61
C GLY A 146 15.05 19.28 -31.41
N LYS A 147 14.99 19.78 -30.17
CA LYS A 147 15.38 19.05 -28.95
C LYS A 147 14.40 19.29 -27.81
N TYR A 148 14.18 18.25 -27.01
CA TYR A 148 13.36 18.33 -25.80
C TYR A 148 14.21 18.68 -24.58
N LEU A 149 14.05 19.91 -24.06
CA LEU A 149 14.90 20.43 -22.98
C LEU A 149 14.54 19.91 -21.58
N ARG A 150 13.32 19.42 -21.38
CA ARG A 150 12.80 18.99 -20.06
C ARG A 150 12.97 17.49 -19.82
N LEU A 151 13.90 16.85 -20.53
CA LEU A 151 14.20 15.45 -20.30
C LEU A 151 14.84 15.27 -18.92
N PRO A 152 14.32 14.36 -18.07
CA PRO A 152 14.94 14.05 -16.78
C PRO A 152 16.42 13.70 -16.93
N LEU A 153 17.26 14.29 -16.07
CA LEU A 153 18.71 14.13 -16.12
C LEU A 153 19.16 12.67 -15.99
N HIS A 154 18.42 11.84 -15.25
CA HIS A 154 18.71 10.41 -15.13
C HIS A 154 18.63 9.65 -16.46
N ILE A 155 17.71 10.04 -17.36
CA ILE A 155 17.61 9.46 -18.69
C ILE A 155 18.77 10.00 -19.54
N LYS A 156 19.01 11.31 -19.48
CA LYS A 156 20.12 11.94 -20.20
C LYS A 156 21.47 11.30 -19.86
N ASN A 157 21.78 11.12 -18.59
CA ASN A 157 23.06 10.60 -18.11
C ASN A 157 23.24 9.09 -18.38
N ARG A 158 22.13 8.35 -18.57
CA ARG A 158 22.19 6.94 -18.92
C ARG A 158 22.54 6.71 -20.39
N PHE A 159 22.07 7.58 -21.29
CA PHE A 159 22.19 7.37 -22.73
C PHE A 159 23.21 8.31 -23.41
N ILE A 160 23.53 9.45 -22.79
CA ILE A 160 24.50 10.42 -23.31
C ILE A 160 25.69 10.44 -22.37
N THR A 161 26.86 10.06 -22.88
CA THR A 161 28.13 10.22 -22.17
C THR A 161 28.41 11.71 -21.99
N GLU A 162 28.71 12.15 -20.76
CA GLU A 162 29.13 13.53 -20.51
C GLU A 162 30.37 13.86 -21.33
N GLU A 163 30.42 15.07 -21.89
CA GLU A 163 31.54 15.51 -22.71
C GLU A 163 32.81 15.54 -21.86
N THR A 164 33.86 14.86 -22.32
CA THR A 164 35.13 14.78 -21.59
C THR A 164 35.77 16.17 -21.52
N VAL A 165 36.28 16.54 -20.34
CA VAL A 165 36.94 17.84 -20.12
C VAL A 165 38.04 18.06 -21.16
N SER A 166 37.97 19.19 -21.87
CA SER A 166 38.96 19.54 -22.88
C SER A 166 40.34 19.76 -22.24
N PRO A 167 41.45 19.30 -22.86
CA PRO A 167 42.79 19.49 -22.30
C PRO A 167 43.17 20.98 -22.16
N LYS A 168 42.55 21.86 -22.97
CA LYS A 168 42.74 23.32 -22.85
C LYS A 168 42.08 23.86 -21.58
N GLU A 169 40.86 23.41 -21.29
CA GLU A 169 40.12 23.79 -20.08
C GLU A 169 40.82 23.27 -18.85
N GLN A 170 41.28 22.01 -18.88
CA GLN A 170 42.05 21.42 -17.78
C GLN A 170 43.29 22.26 -17.44
N ARG A 171 44.09 22.66 -18.44
CA ARG A 171 45.26 23.53 -18.21
C ARG A 171 44.88 24.89 -17.63
N SER A 172 43.80 25.49 -18.13
CA SER A 172 43.30 26.77 -17.61
C SER A 172 42.89 26.67 -16.14
N VAL A 173 42.17 25.60 -15.78
CA VAL A 173 41.72 25.32 -14.40
C VAL A 173 42.92 25.05 -13.48
N LEU A 174 43.90 24.25 -13.92
CA LEU A 174 45.10 23.95 -13.13
C LEU A 174 45.95 25.21 -12.88
N ASN A 175 46.07 26.09 -13.87
CA ASN A 175 46.77 27.37 -13.70
C ASN A 175 46.03 28.27 -12.70
N ARG A 176 44.69 28.30 -12.76
CA ARG A 176 43.89 29.04 -11.78
C ARG A 176 44.00 28.46 -10.37
N MET A 177 44.07 27.14 -10.24
CA MET A 177 44.33 26.48 -8.95
C MET A 177 45.70 26.85 -8.39
N ASN A 178 46.76 26.88 -9.21
CA ASN A 178 48.09 27.31 -8.77
C ASN A 178 48.07 28.72 -8.17
N GLN A 179 47.39 29.68 -8.83
CA GLN A 179 47.29 31.05 -8.32
C GLN A 179 46.55 31.12 -6.97
N VAL A 180 45.45 30.37 -6.82
CA VAL A 180 44.68 30.33 -5.56
C VAL A 180 45.54 29.76 -4.43
N ILE A 181 46.30 28.71 -4.73
CA ILE A 181 47.21 28.07 -3.81
C ILE A 181 48.33 29.03 -3.38
N GLU A 182 48.99 29.69 -4.33
CA GLU A 182 50.06 30.66 -4.05
C GLU A 182 49.57 31.80 -3.17
N ASN A 183 48.39 32.36 -3.46
CA ASN A 183 47.77 33.42 -2.66
C ASN A 183 47.48 32.98 -1.21
N ARG A 184 47.03 31.73 -1.03
CA ARG A 184 46.77 31.16 0.30
C ARG A 184 48.06 30.86 1.06
N LEU A 185 49.08 30.34 0.40
CA LEU A 185 50.39 30.11 1.00
C LEU A 185 51.05 31.42 1.42
N PHE A 186 50.98 32.46 0.59
CA PHE A 186 51.51 33.78 0.91
C PHE A 186 50.84 34.36 2.17
N SER A 187 49.53 34.17 2.32
CA SER A 187 48.79 34.63 3.49
C SER A 187 49.19 33.90 4.79
N ILE A 188 49.58 32.63 4.69
CA ILE A 188 49.89 31.75 5.84
C ILE A 188 51.41 31.59 6.07
N ILE A 189 52.25 32.19 5.22
CA ILE A 189 53.72 32.00 5.21
C ILE A 189 54.43 32.33 6.54
N LYS A 190 53.80 33.15 7.38
CA LYS A 190 54.29 33.50 8.73
C LYS A 190 54.08 32.38 9.75
N LEU A 191 53.08 31.52 9.53
CA LEU A 191 52.73 30.40 10.40
C LEU A 191 53.46 29.11 9.99
N ILE A 192 54.01 29.05 8.77
CA ILE A 192 54.72 27.87 8.26
C ILE A 192 56.16 27.83 8.84
N PRO A 193 56.62 26.68 9.37
CA PRO A 193 57.98 26.50 9.85
C PRO A 193 59.04 26.85 8.79
N ARG A 194 60.16 27.44 9.23
CA ARG A 194 61.31 27.79 8.36
C ARG A 194 61.78 26.65 7.44
N PRO A 195 61.93 25.38 7.90
CA PRO A 195 62.38 24.29 7.02
C PRO A 195 61.38 23.92 5.92
N MET A 196 60.09 24.23 6.10
CA MET A 196 59.04 23.96 5.11
C MET A 196 58.81 25.14 4.13
N ARG A 197 59.60 26.21 4.23
CA ARG A 197 59.43 27.41 3.39
C ARG A 197 59.86 27.21 1.93
N ASN A 198 60.64 26.17 1.66
CA ASN A 198 60.98 25.75 0.29
C ASN A 198 59.87 24.86 -0.27
N PHE A 199 58.89 25.47 -0.93
CA PHE A 199 57.78 24.76 -1.57
C PHE A 199 57.72 25.04 -3.08
N SER A 200 57.14 24.10 -3.84
CA SER A 200 56.90 24.25 -5.28
C SER A 200 55.41 24.06 -5.59
N VAL A 201 54.82 25.01 -6.31
CA VAL A 201 53.43 24.93 -6.77
C VAL A 201 53.41 24.57 -8.25
N ARG A 202 52.86 23.41 -8.60
CA ARG A 202 52.71 22.94 -9.99
C ARG A 202 51.46 22.10 -10.16
N ASN A 203 50.81 22.21 -11.31
CA ASN A 203 49.65 21.39 -11.71
C ASN A 203 48.54 21.30 -10.64
N GLY A 204 48.19 22.42 -9.99
CA GLY A 204 47.16 22.48 -8.96
C GLY A 204 47.58 21.86 -7.62
N THR A 205 48.85 21.52 -7.43
CA THR A 205 49.39 20.88 -6.23
C THR A 205 50.56 21.68 -5.63
N VAL A 206 50.65 21.70 -4.30
CA VAL A 206 51.81 22.19 -3.56
C VAL A 206 52.64 21.03 -3.12
N LYS A 207 53.95 21.11 -3.33
CA LYS A 207 54.93 20.20 -2.77
C LYS A 207 55.78 20.91 -1.73
N PHE A 208 55.76 20.42 -0.50
CA PHE A 208 56.69 20.79 0.56
C PHE A 208 57.78 19.74 0.65
N CYS A 209 59.04 20.16 0.60
CA CYS A 209 60.18 19.25 0.72
C CYS A 209 61.06 19.71 1.88
N VAL A 210 61.18 18.86 2.91
CA VAL A 210 62.14 19.03 4.00
C VAL A 210 63.22 17.97 3.83
N LEU A 211 64.45 18.41 3.59
CA LEU A 211 65.59 17.53 3.30
C LEU A 211 65.83 16.57 4.48
N GLY A 212 65.86 15.27 4.18
CA GLY A 212 66.11 14.22 5.17
C GLY A 212 64.94 13.90 6.11
N GLU A 213 63.77 14.53 5.93
CA GLU A 213 62.58 14.28 6.77
C GLU A 213 61.37 13.80 5.96
N PHE A 214 60.76 14.64 5.12
CA PHE A 214 59.56 14.28 4.36
C PHE A 214 59.29 15.16 3.12
N GLU A 215 58.58 14.58 2.15
CA GLU A 215 57.92 15.26 1.03
C GLU A 215 56.40 15.15 1.19
N VAL A 216 55.70 16.28 1.21
CA VAL A 216 54.24 16.37 1.32
C VAL A 216 53.66 17.03 0.07
N SER A 217 52.71 16.37 -0.58
CA SER A 217 51.91 16.94 -1.66
C SER A 217 50.50 17.25 -1.18
N ALA A 218 50.07 18.50 -1.26
CA ALA A 218 48.75 18.95 -0.82
C ALA A 218 48.03 19.77 -1.91
N THR A 219 46.70 19.75 -1.88
CA THR A 219 45.82 20.49 -2.79
C THR A 219 44.69 21.19 -2.05
N LEU A 220 43.97 22.03 -2.79
CA LEU A 220 42.82 22.76 -2.31
C LEU A 220 41.61 22.43 -3.20
N LEU A 221 40.55 21.87 -2.62
CA LEU A 221 39.35 21.45 -3.37
C LEU A 221 38.32 22.59 -3.58
N GLY A 222 38.71 23.85 -3.38
CA GLY A 222 37.79 24.99 -3.53
C GLY A 222 38.46 26.34 -3.27
N GLN A 223 37.91 27.43 -3.81
CA GLN A 223 38.53 28.76 -3.74
C GLN A 223 38.22 29.52 -2.43
N ARG A 224 37.37 28.98 -1.55
CA ARG A 224 36.92 29.70 -0.36
C ARG A 224 38.03 29.78 0.70
N PRO A 225 38.17 30.90 1.43
CA PRO A 225 39.09 31.02 2.57
C PRO A 225 38.92 29.92 3.62
N SER A 226 37.72 29.36 3.78
CA SER A 226 37.42 28.30 4.76
C SER A 226 37.68 26.87 4.27
N THR A 227 38.04 26.66 2.99
CA THR A 227 38.31 25.31 2.48
C THR A 227 39.58 24.74 3.11
N PRO A 228 39.53 23.53 3.71
CA PRO A 228 40.70 22.88 4.30
C PRO A 228 41.67 22.40 3.21
N TRP A 229 42.93 22.20 3.59
CA TRP A 229 43.93 21.58 2.73
C TRP A 229 43.71 20.07 2.67
N THR A 230 43.76 19.51 1.46
CA THR A 230 43.69 18.06 1.27
C THR A 230 45.06 17.50 0.98
N LEU A 231 45.51 16.58 1.82
CA LEU A 231 46.72 15.80 1.58
C LEU A 231 46.47 14.85 0.40
N LEU A 232 47.38 14.84 -0.57
CA LEU A 232 47.38 13.89 -1.69
C LEU A 232 48.39 12.78 -1.50
N ASN A 233 49.59 13.13 -1.04
CA ASN A 233 50.69 12.18 -0.91
C ASN A 233 51.64 12.63 0.21
N LEU A 234 52.12 11.66 0.99
CA LEU A 234 53.12 11.81 2.04
C LEU A 234 54.22 10.78 1.79
N LYS A 235 55.44 11.25 1.57
CA LYS A 235 56.65 10.41 1.51
C LYS A 235 57.58 10.82 2.62
N ILE A 236 58.14 9.85 3.32
CA ILE A 236 59.08 10.10 4.42
C ILE A 236 60.47 9.81 3.87
N LEU A 237 61.35 10.80 3.94
CA LEU A 237 62.69 10.81 3.34
C LEU A 237 63.79 10.48 4.37
N VAL A 238 63.39 9.99 5.55
CA VAL A 238 64.33 9.57 6.59
C VAL A 238 64.89 8.21 6.20
N GLU A 239 66.20 8.12 6.07
CA GLU A 239 66.93 6.87 5.82
C GLU A 239 67.91 6.63 6.96
N ASP A 240 67.83 5.46 7.60
CA ASP A 240 68.84 5.01 8.58
C ASP A 240 69.71 3.94 7.94
N THR A 241 70.90 4.37 7.49
CA THR A 241 71.91 3.52 6.83
C THR A 241 72.40 2.33 7.66
N ARG A 242 72.08 2.27 8.96
CA ARG A 242 72.50 1.17 9.86
C ARG A 242 71.44 0.08 10.04
N LEU A 243 70.16 0.43 9.89
CA LEU A 243 69.03 -0.47 10.12
C LEU A 243 68.38 -0.95 8.81
N SER A 244 68.57 -0.21 7.73
CA SER A 244 67.95 -0.51 6.46
C SER A 244 68.98 -0.49 5.34
N ASP A 245 69.15 -1.64 4.68
CA ASP A 245 69.90 -1.81 3.44
C ASP A 245 69.12 -1.19 2.25
N GLY A 246 68.72 0.08 2.38
CA GLY A 246 67.97 0.84 1.37
C GLY A 246 66.46 0.58 1.31
N ALA A 247 65.86 -0.13 2.27
CA ALA A 247 64.41 -0.30 2.36
C ALA A 247 63.71 0.87 3.08
N ASP A 248 62.52 1.25 2.63
CA ASP A 248 61.72 2.28 3.29
C ASP A 248 61.45 1.92 4.75
N LEU A 249 61.70 2.86 5.67
CA LEU A 249 61.55 2.65 7.12
C LEU A 249 60.10 2.39 7.57
N LEU A 250 59.12 2.64 6.70
CA LEU A 250 57.70 2.58 7.04
C LEU A 250 56.95 1.65 6.12
N HIS A 251 56.12 0.80 6.73
CA HIS A 251 55.23 -0.08 6.00
C HIS A 251 54.09 0.73 5.33
N PRO A 252 53.60 0.36 4.12
CA PRO A 252 52.55 1.09 3.42
C PRO A 252 51.22 1.24 4.20
N THR A 253 50.95 0.35 5.15
CA THR A 253 49.79 0.51 6.05
C THR A 253 49.96 1.64 7.05
N GLN A 254 51.20 1.89 7.52
CA GLN A 254 51.52 2.98 8.44
C GLN A 254 51.43 4.33 7.72
N THR A 255 51.89 4.41 6.47
CA THR A 255 51.76 5.63 5.66
C THR A 255 50.30 5.97 5.35
N THR A 256 49.46 4.95 5.10
CA THR A 256 48.01 5.13 4.91
C THR A 256 47.33 5.62 6.20
N LEU A 257 47.71 5.07 7.36
CA LEU A 257 47.20 5.52 8.65
C LEU A 257 47.59 6.98 8.94
N LEU A 258 48.84 7.35 8.68
CA LEU A 258 49.30 8.74 8.79
C LEU A 258 48.53 9.67 7.85
N HIS A 259 48.27 9.24 6.61
CA HIS A 259 47.47 10.00 5.66
C HIS A 259 46.05 10.27 6.19
N GLN A 260 45.40 9.25 6.76
CA GLN A 260 44.07 9.40 7.36
C GLN A 260 44.09 10.34 8.56
N LEU A 261 45.05 10.19 9.48
CA LEU A 261 45.15 11.05 10.66
C LEU A 261 45.36 12.52 10.28
N LEU A 262 46.25 12.79 9.31
CA LEU A 262 46.53 14.15 8.84
C LEU A 262 45.35 14.78 8.09
N GLN A 263 44.50 13.98 7.46
CA GLN A 263 43.32 14.49 6.75
C GLN A 263 42.10 14.72 7.65
N THR A 264 42.03 14.03 8.79
CA THR A 264 40.96 14.22 9.79
C THR A 264 41.15 15.44 10.70
N ARG A 265 42.36 15.99 10.76
CA ARG A 265 42.77 17.11 11.62
C ARG A 265 42.68 18.44 10.89
#